data_AF-A0A242BD94-F1
#
_entry.id   AF-A0A242BD94-F1
#
_cell.length_a   1.000
_cell.length_b   1.000
_cell.length_c   1.000
_cell.angle_alpha   90.00
_cell.angle_beta   90.00
_cell.angle_gamma   90.00
#
_symmetry.space_group_name_H-M   'P 1'
#
loop_
_entity.id
_entity.type
_entity.pdbx_description
1 polymer ?
#
loop_
_entity_poly.entity_id
_entity_poly.type
_entity_poly.pdbx_seq_one_letter_code
_entity_poly.pdbx_strand_id
1 'polypeptide(L)'
;MTADERLVEMDFGDYDGLPSKDENFQKARLAFAVRFPNGESVLDVYARIVPLLKECMEDEENVYLLVCHNALIRVINAYFHPMPNEGFFTFMVDNTELISYE
;
A
#
# COMPACT_ATOMS: atom_id res chain seq x y z
N MET A 1 9.59 -11.10 15.53
CA MET A 1 9.32 -10.77 14.12
C MET A 1 8.43 -11.86 13.58
N THR A 2 7.19 -11.52 13.25
CA THR A 2 6.20 -12.44 12.69
C THR A 2 5.92 -11.98 11.27
N ALA A 3 5.94 -12.91 10.31
CA ALA A 3 5.55 -12.60 8.94
C ALA A 3 4.02 -12.49 8.88
N ASP A 4 3.52 -11.47 8.17
CA ASP A 4 2.10 -11.30 7.90
C ASP A 4 1.91 -11.14 6.38
N GLU A 5 1.17 -12.08 5.79
CA GLU A 5 0.90 -12.09 4.35
C GLU A 5 0.16 -10.84 3.88
N ARG A 6 -0.52 -10.11 4.77
CA ARG A 6 -1.18 -8.83 4.45
C ARG A 6 -0.18 -7.71 4.18
N LEU A 7 1.10 -7.87 4.52
CA LEU A 7 2.17 -6.90 4.31
C LEU A 7 3.02 -7.13 3.04
N VAL A 8 2.71 -8.18 2.26
CA VAL A 8 3.37 -8.41 0.96
C VAL A 8 3.08 -7.25 0.01
N GLU A 9 4.01 -6.96 -0.90
CA GLU A 9 3.83 -5.90 -1.91
C GLU A 9 2.56 -6.13 -2.73
N MET A 10 2.01 -5.05 -3.28
CA MET A 10 0.92 -5.14 -4.26
C MET A 10 1.32 -6.04 -5.43
N ASP A 11 0.43 -6.95 -5.82
CA ASP A 11 0.60 -7.74 -7.03
C ASP A 11 0.33 -6.87 -8.27
N PHE A 12 1.39 -6.52 -9.01
CA PHE A 12 1.27 -5.71 -10.21
C PHE A 12 0.89 -6.53 -11.47
N GLY A 13 0.78 -7.85 -11.35
CA GLY A 13 0.41 -8.76 -12.41
C GLY A 13 1.30 -8.61 -13.64
N ASP A 14 0.71 -8.39 -14.81
CA ASP A 14 1.45 -8.24 -16.07
C ASP A 14 2.42 -7.04 -16.10
N TYR A 15 2.34 -6.12 -15.12
CA TYR A 15 3.29 -5.01 -14.99
C TYR A 15 4.52 -5.34 -14.15
N ASP A 16 4.61 -6.53 -13.56
CA ASP A 16 5.77 -6.93 -12.77
C ASP A 16 7.06 -6.94 -13.60
N GLY A 17 8.13 -6.38 -13.03
CA GLY A 17 9.43 -6.26 -13.69
C GLY A 17 9.52 -5.15 -14.74
N LEU A 18 8.43 -4.44 -15.03
CA LEU A 18 8.51 -3.27 -15.90
C LEU A 18 9.14 -2.06 -15.19
N PRO A 19 9.79 -1.15 -15.94
CA PRO A 19 10.29 0.09 -15.37
C PRO A 19 9.16 0.88 -14.72
N SER A 20 9.42 1.45 -13.54
CA SER A 20 8.42 2.24 -12.81
C SER A 20 7.87 3.43 -13.61
N LYS A 21 8.61 3.92 -14.62
CA LYS A 21 8.23 5.02 -15.51
C LYS A 21 7.51 4.56 -16.79
N ASP A 22 7.18 3.27 -16.91
CA ASP A 22 6.39 2.78 -18.04
C ASP A 22 5.06 3.54 -18.16
N GLU A 23 4.76 4.06 -19.36
CA GLU A 23 3.60 4.92 -19.55
C GLU A 23 2.27 4.19 -19.36
N ASN A 24 2.20 2.91 -19.71
CA ASN A 24 0.98 2.13 -19.59
C ASN A 24 0.71 1.82 -18.13
N PHE A 25 1.75 1.43 -17.38
CA PHE A 25 1.65 1.27 -15.93
C PHE A 25 1.21 2.56 -15.24
N GLN A 26 1.84 3.69 -15.59
CA GLN A 26 1.52 4.99 -14.99
C GLN A 26 0.09 5.46 -15.27
N LYS A 27 -0.49 5.11 -16.42
CA LYS A 27 -1.90 5.36 -16.72
C LYS A 27 -2.82 4.37 -15.99
N ALA A 28 -2.49 3.08 -16.01
CA ALA A 28 -3.31 2.02 -15.44
C ALA A 28 -3.46 2.16 -13.92
N ARG A 29 -2.37 2.50 -13.22
CA ARG A 29 -2.38 2.61 -11.75
C ARG A 29 -3.37 3.65 -11.22
N LEU A 30 -3.75 4.65 -12.02
CA LEU A 30 -4.64 5.73 -11.59
C LEU A 30 -6.07 5.26 -11.25
N ALA A 31 -6.47 4.08 -11.73
CA ALA A 31 -7.80 3.52 -11.54
C ALA A 31 -7.86 2.59 -10.32
N PHE A 32 -8.20 3.13 -9.15
CA PHE A 32 -8.16 2.41 -7.87
C PHE A 32 -8.93 1.08 -7.85
N ALA A 33 -10.10 1.06 -8.50
CA ALA A 33 -11.02 -0.08 -8.49
C ALA A 33 -10.75 -1.09 -9.62
N VAL A 34 -9.77 -0.82 -10.48
CA VAL A 34 -9.43 -1.69 -11.60
C VAL A 34 -8.22 -2.52 -11.21
N ARG A 35 -8.35 -3.85 -11.29
CA ARG A 35 -7.22 -4.76 -11.12
C ARG A 35 -6.26 -4.62 -12.28
N PHE A 36 -4.97 -4.65 -12.00
CA PHE A 36 -4.01 -4.94 -13.05
C PHE A 36 -4.30 -6.33 -13.65
N PRO A 37 -4.03 -6.55 -14.94
CA PRO A 37 -4.16 -7.88 -15.53
C PRO A 37 -3.34 -8.89 -14.72
N ASN A 38 -3.98 -9.97 -14.27
CA ASN A 38 -3.38 -10.99 -13.39
C ASN A 38 -2.84 -10.49 -12.04
N GLY A 39 -3.26 -9.32 -11.55
CA GLY A 39 -2.81 -8.74 -10.29
C GLY A 39 -3.93 -8.13 -9.44
N GLU A 40 -3.54 -7.29 -8.49
CA GLU A 40 -4.41 -6.60 -7.55
C GLU A 40 -4.88 -5.23 -8.10
N SER A 41 -5.96 -4.72 -7.51
CA SER A 41 -6.32 -3.29 -7.56
C SER A 41 -5.88 -2.60 -6.27
N VAL A 42 -5.83 -1.27 -6.27
CA VAL A 42 -5.54 -0.50 -5.03
C VAL A 42 -6.59 -0.83 -3.95
N LEU A 43 -7.85 -1.06 -4.35
CA LEU A 43 -8.92 -1.44 -3.41
C LEU A 43 -8.74 -2.86 -2.83
N ASP A 44 -8.14 -3.80 -3.58
CA ASP A 44 -7.80 -5.12 -3.04
C ASP A 44 -6.73 -5.00 -1.94
N VAL A 45 -5.70 -4.18 -2.17
CA VAL A 45 -4.66 -3.88 -1.16
C VAL A 45 -5.28 -3.25 0.09
N TYR A 46 -6.16 -2.25 -0.08
CA TYR A 46 -6.94 -1.67 1.02
C TYR A 46 -7.71 -2.72 1.81
N ALA A 47 -8.42 -3.61 1.11
CA ALA A 47 -9.25 -4.63 1.74
C ALA A 47 -8.45 -5.59 2.62
N ARG A 48 -7.21 -5.95 2.23
CA ARG A 48 -6.36 -6.83 3.04
C ARG A 48 -5.60 -6.14 4.16
N ILE A 49 -5.22 -4.86 4.02
CA ILE A 49 -4.41 -4.17 5.03
C ILE A 49 -5.26 -3.56 6.16
N VAL A 50 -6.48 -3.10 5.87
CA VAL A 50 -7.33 -2.43 6.87
C VAL A 50 -7.64 -3.31 8.10
N PRO A 51 -7.92 -4.62 7.96
CA PRO A 51 -8.09 -5.49 9.13
C PRO A 51 -6.84 -5.53 10.03
N LEU A 52 -5.64 -5.58 9.46
CA LEU A 52 -4.39 -5.55 10.23
C LEU A 52 -4.24 -4.23 10.99
N LEU A 53 -4.52 -3.10 10.34
CA LEU A 53 -4.46 -1.79 11.01
C LEU A 53 -5.45 -1.71 12.18
N LYS A 54 -6.65 -2.27 12.03
CA LYS A 54 -7.64 -2.33 13.11
C LYS A 54 -7.16 -3.20 14.27
N GLU A 55 -6.63 -4.38 13.99
CA GLU A 55 -6.03 -5.26 15.01
C GLU A 55 -4.94 -4.52 15.81
N CYS A 56 -4.07 -3.76 15.14
CA CYS A 56 -3.02 -2.97 15.81
C CYS A 56 -3.59 -1.81 16.66
N MET A 57 -4.65 -1.14 16.20
CA MET A 57 -5.25 -0.02 16.94
C MET A 57 -6.16 -0.46 18.10
N GLU A 58 -6.71 -1.67 18.04
CA GLU A 58 -7.51 -2.26 19.13
C GLU A 58 -6.64 -2.70 20.32
N ASP A 59 -5.33 -2.86 20.10
CA ASP A 59 -4.36 -3.16 21.14
C ASP A 59 -3.69 -1.89 21.69
N GLU A 60 -4.18 -1.43 22.84
CA GLU A 60 -3.67 -0.24 23.54
C GLU A 60 -2.36 -0.50 24.32
N GLU A 61 -1.88 -1.74 24.41
CA GLU A 61 -0.71 -2.10 25.23
C GLU A 61 0.61 -2.10 24.45
N ASN A 62 0.56 -2.22 23.13
CA ASN A 62 1.73 -2.43 22.28
C ASN A 62 1.92 -1.35 21.21
N VAL A 63 3.18 -1.14 20.84
CA VAL A 63 3.56 -0.33 19.65
C VAL A 63 4.01 -1.27 18.55
N TYR A 64 3.36 -1.18 17.39
CA TYR A 64 3.61 -2.05 16.25
C TYR A 64 4.54 -1.40 15.22
N LEU A 65 5.57 -2.13 14.79
CA LEU A 65 6.40 -1.79 13.64
C LEU A 65 6.00 -2.66 12.45
N LEU A 66 5.36 -2.06 11.44
CA LEU A 66 5.03 -2.72 10.18
C LEU A 66 6.13 -2.47 9.16
N VAL A 67 6.78 -3.54 8.67
CA VAL A 67 7.83 -3.46 7.64
C VAL A 67 7.23 -3.92 6.31
N CYS A 68 7.10 -3.01 5.35
CA CYS A 68 6.47 -3.29 4.05
C CYS A 68 6.99 -2.37 2.94
N HIS A 69 6.24 -2.29 1.85
CA HIS A 69 6.67 -1.68 0.59
C HIS A 69 5.82 -0.45 0.22
N ASN A 70 6.30 0.36 -0.73
CA ASN A 70 5.75 1.68 -1.03
C ASN A 70 4.27 1.66 -1.46
N ALA A 71 3.76 0.62 -2.13
CA ALA A 71 2.33 0.57 -2.46
C ALA A 71 1.45 0.41 -1.20
N LEU A 72 1.89 -0.42 -0.25
CA LEU A 72 1.21 -0.57 1.03
C LEU A 72 1.37 0.67 1.91
N ILE A 73 2.57 1.25 1.98
CA ILE A 73 2.82 2.46 2.76
C ILE A 73 1.92 3.61 2.27
N ARG A 74 1.65 3.72 0.96
CA ARG A 74 0.63 4.66 0.44
C ARG A 74 -0.76 4.39 0.98
N VAL A 75 -1.20 3.12 0.93
CA VAL A 75 -2.52 2.71 1.42
C VAL A 75 -2.67 2.96 2.92
N ILE A 76 -1.66 2.59 3.71
CA ILE A 76 -1.61 2.81 5.15
C ILE A 76 -1.64 4.32 5.43
N ASN A 77 -0.82 5.11 4.75
CA ASN A 77 -0.79 6.55 4.95
C ASN A 77 -2.15 7.19 4.60
N ALA A 78 -2.78 6.79 3.51
CA ALA A 78 -4.07 7.32 3.12
C ALA A 78 -5.23 6.81 3.98
N TYR A 79 -5.06 5.72 4.75
CA TYR A 79 -5.99 5.31 5.80
C TYR A 79 -6.00 6.32 6.96
N PHE A 80 -4.82 6.73 7.43
CA PHE A 80 -4.68 7.72 8.53
C PHE A 80 -4.87 9.18 8.07
N HIS A 81 -4.50 9.47 6.82
CA HIS A 81 -4.55 10.81 6.23
C HIS A 81 -5.33 10.79 4.91
N PRO A 82 -6.68 10.90 4.95
CA PRO A 82 -7.51 10.89 3.74
C PRO A 82 -7.03 11.90 2.71
N MET A 83 -6.85 11.44 1.46
CA MET A 83 -6.27 12.25 0.39
C MET A 83 -6.90 11.96 -0.98
N PRO A 84 -6.88 12.93 -1.92
CA PRO A 84 -7.33 12.70 -3.29
C PRO A 84 -6.36 11.79 -4.06
N ASN A 85 -6.83 11.19 -5.15
CA ASN A 85 -6.04 10.28 -6.00
C ASN A 85 -4.71 10.88 -6.47
N GLU A 86 -4.68 12.18 -6.74
CA GLU A 86 -3.49 12.92 -7.16
C GLU A 86 -2.37 12.89 -6.10
N GLY A 87 -2.74 13.06 -4.83
CA GLY A 87 -1.82 12.95 -3.69
C GLY A 87 -1.40 11.50 -3.41
N PHE A 88 -2.33 10.56 -3.59
CA PHE A 88 -2.08 9.15 -3.32
C PHE A 88 -0.93 8.56 -4.15
N PHE A 89 -0.90 8.82 -5.46
CA PHE A 89 0.13 8.24 -6.34
C PHE A 89 1.47 8.98 -6.30
N THR A 90 1.50 10.20 -5.78
CA THR A 90 2.72 11.00 -5.65
C THR A 90 3.41 10.79 -4.30
N PHE A 91 2.69 10.30 -3.30
CA PHE A 91 3.28 9.92 -2.02
C PHE A 91 4.23 8.72 -2.18
N MET A 92 5.43 8.84 -1.60
CA MET A 92 6.41 7.77 -1.48
C MET A 92 7.32 8.08 -0.30
N VAL A 93 7.92 7.04 0.25
CA VAL A 93 9.03 7.17 1.19
C VAL A 93 10.32 6.61 0.60
N ASP A 94 11.42 7.10 1.14
CA ASP A 94 12.74 6.56 0.85
C ASP A 94 12.90 5.16 1.48
N ASN A 95 13.80 4.37 0.89
CA ASN A 95 14.13 3.07 1.46
C ASN A 95 14.62 3.26 2.90
N THR A 96 14.12 2.43 3.82
CA THR A 96 14.43 2.44 5.27
C THR A 96 13.92 3.67 6.04
N GLU A 97 13.12 4.54 5.42
CA GLU A 97 12.44 5.62 6.13
C GLU A 97 11.38 5.07 7.10
N LEU A 98 11.22 5.74 8.24
CA LEU A 98 10.23 5.41 9.28
C LEU A 98 9.14 6.48 9.32
N ILE A 99 7.87 6.06 9.20
CA ILE A 99 6.70 6.89 9.45
C ILE A 99 5.99 6.38 10.70
N SER A 100 5.54 7.31 11.55
CA SER A 100 4.71 7.02 12.72
C SER A 100 3.29 7.57 12.54
N TYR A 101 2.32 6.87 13.12
CA TYR A 101 0.93 7.27 13.22
C TYR A 101 0.53 7.19 14.69
N GLU A 102 -0.31 8.13 15.14
CA GLU A 102 -0.84 8.23 16.50
C GLU A 102 -2.33 7.85 16.51
#